data_AF-A0A3N9NC82-F1
#
_entry.id   AF-A0A3N9NC82-F1
#
_cell.length_a   1.000
_cell.length_b   1.000
_cell.length_c   1.000
_cell.angle_alpha   90.00
_cell.angle_beta   90.00
_cell.angle_gamma   90.00
#
_symmetry.space_group_name_H-M   'P 1'
#
loop_
_entity.id
_entity.type
_entity.pdbx_description
1 polymer ?
#
loop_
_entity_poly.entity_id
_entity_poly.type
_entity_poly.pdbx_seq_one_letter_code
_entity_poly.pdbx_strand_id
1 'polypeptide(L)'
;MEVFSMALEENKVITINYTVKDQEGNILDSTTKEQPFSFLTGQNQILPELENKIGEMVIGSQKTVKLPPEKGYGQYDEKAVREVKMSDFPENVEVKEGMRFVADTGDGRQMPFIINRIEGEEIEIDFNHPY
;
A
#
# COMPACT_ATOMS: atom_id res chain seq x y z
N MET A 1 13.20 23.76 -26.62
CA MET A 1 13.02 23.21 -25.25
C MET A 1 13.39 21.74 -25.37
N GLU A 2 14.55 21.36 -24.83
CA GLU A 2 14.98 19.96 -24.90
C GLU A 2 14.09 19.12 -24.00
N VAL A 3 13.50 18.07 -24.57
CA VAL A 3 12.67 17.12 -23.84
C VAL A 3 13.60 16.00 -23.41
N PHE A 4 14.05 16.01 -22.16
CA PHE A 4 14.78 14.88 -21.59
C PHE A 4 13.76 13.79 -21.26
N SER A 5 13.59 12.80 -22.16
CA SER A 5 13.04 11.50 -21.77
C SER A 5 14.20 10.64 -21.28
N MET A 6 14.35 10.53 -19.96
CA MET A 6 15.20 9.50 -19.38
C MET A 6 14.30 8.31 -19.05
N ALA A 7 14.44 7.20 -19.79
CA ALA A 7 14.12 5.92 -19.18
C ALA A 7 14.84 5.87 -17.81
N LEU A 8 14.16 5.47 -16.74
CA LEU A 8 14.77 5.50 -15.40
C LEU A 8 15.99 4.59 -15.40
N GLU A 9 17.18 5.20 -15.46
CA GLU A 9 18.42 4.50 -15.15
C GLU A 9 18.34 4.04 -13.70
N GLU A 10 18.78 2.82 -13.41
CA GLU A 10 18.86 2.33 -12.04
C GLU A 10 19.74 3.25 -11.18
N ASN A 11 19.45 3.28 -9.87
CA ASN A 11 20.24 4.01 -8.88
C ASN A 11 20.25 5.55 -9.08
N LYS A 12 19.14 6.11 -9.55
CA LYS A 12 18.87 7.56 -9.55
C LYS A 12 17.89 7.92 -8.45
N VAL A 13 18.14 9.05 -7.79
CA VAL A 13 17.18 9.61 -6.84
C VAL A 13 16.16 10.44 -7.62
N ILE A 14 14.89 10.07 -7.51
CA ILE A 14 13.77 10.81 -8.08
C ILE A 14 12.94 11.38 -6.94
N THR A 15 12.61 12.66 -7.05
CA THR A 15 11.79 13.39 -6.07
C THR A 15 10.46 13.79 -6.72
N ILE A 16 9.35 13.43 -6.10
CA ILE A 16 8.00 13.70 -6.60
C ILE A 16 7.15 14.38 -5.53
N ASN A 17 6.17 15.15 -6.00
CA ASN A 17 4.98 15.42 -5.24
C ASN A 17 3.83 14.57 -5.78
N TYR A 18 3.00 13.99 -4.90
CA TYR A 18 1.90 13.15 -5.32
C TYR A 18 0.66 13.33 -4.45
N THR A 19 -0.46 12.84 -4.98
CA THR A 19 -1.70 12.62 -4.25
C THR A 19 -2.27 11.29 -4.71
N VAL A 20 -2.47 10.36 -3.79
CA VAL A 20 -3.15 9.09 -4.01
C VAL A 20 -4.63 9.27 -3.67
N LYS A 21 -5.49 8.78 -4.56
CA LYS A 21 -6.93 8.79 -4.36
C LYS A 21 -7.53 7.43 -4.65
N ASP A 22 -8.60 7.10 -3.95
CA ASP A 22 -9.44 5.96 -4.32
C ASP A 22 -10.33 6.29 -5.53
N GLN A 23 -11.18 5.32 -5.93
CA GLN A 23 -12.09 5.48 -7.07
C GLN A 23 -13.20 6.51 -6.83
N GLU A 24 -13.52 6.80 -5.57
CA GLU A 24 -14.50 7.81 -5.16
C GLU A 24 -13.89 9.22 -5.09
N GLY A 25 -12.56 9.32 -5.17
CA GLY A 25 -11.81 10.56 -5.13
C GLY A 25 -11.37 10.98 -3.74
N ASN A 26 -11.57 10.15 -2.72
CA ASN A 26 -11.06 10.40 -1.38
C ASN A 26 -9.54 10.34 -1.39
N ILE A 27 -8.88 11.27 -0.69
CA ILE A 27 -7.42 11.30 -0.60
C ILE A 27 -6.99 10.25 0.41
N LEU A 28 -6.22 9.27 -0.06
CA LEU A 28 -5.63 8.23 0.78
C LEU A 28 -4.28 8.65 1.34
N ASP A 29 -3.49 9.35 0.52
CA ASP A 29 -2.16 9.84 0.88
C ASP A 29 -1.76 11.03 -0.01
N SER A 30 -0.90 11.91 0.48
CA SER A 30 -0.36 13.02 -0.31
C SER A 30 0.90 13.60 0.31
N THR A 31 1.82 14.06 -0.55
CA THR A 31 2.93 14.91 -0.11
C THR A 31 2.50 16.37 -0.02
N THR A 32 3.25 17.16 0.76
CA THR A 32 3.18 18.62 0.70
C THR A 32 4.37 19.15 -0.10
N LYS A 33 4.28 20.40 -0.60
CA LYS A 33 5.40 21.04 -1.32
C LYS A 33 6.69 21.10 -0.50
N GLU A 34 6.57 21.14 0.82
CA GLU A 34 7.69 21.22 1.77
C GLU A 34 8.25 19.84 2.12
N GLN A 35 7.48 18.77 1.88
CA GLN A 35 7.85 17.39 2.18
C GLN A 35 7.62 16.49 0.95
N PRO A 36 8.40 16.68 -0.12
CA PRO A 36 8.30 15.81 -1.29
C PRO A 36 8.85 14.42 -0.95
N PHE A 37 8.33 13.41 -1.64
CA PHE A 37 8.78 12.03 -1.49
C PHE A 37 9.94 11.77 -2.46
N SER A 38 11.03 11.17 -1.96
CA SER A 38 12.17 10.78 -2.78
C SER A 38 12.41 9.27 -2.67
N PHE A 39 12.67 8.64 -3.82
CA PHE A 39 12.98 7.22 -3.90
C PHE A 39 14.16 6.97 -4.82
N LEU A 40 14.80 5.81 -4.65
CA LEU A 40 15.88 5.33 -5.50
C LEU A 40 15.32 4.37 -6.55
N THR A 41 15.59 4.65 -7.82
CA THR A 41 15.09 3.84 -8.93
C THR A 41 15.68 2.44 -8.93
N GLY A 42 14.86 1.46 -9.31
CA GLY A 42 15.22 0.03 -9.37
C GLY A 42 15.25 -0.68 -8.01
N GLN A 43 14.81 -0.03 -6.94
CA GLN A 43 14.87 -0.58 -5.58
C GLN A 43 13.52 -1.07 -5.03
N ASN A 44 12.48 -1.14 -5.87
CA ASN A 44 11.12 -1.54 -5.49
C ASN A 44 10.58 -0.79 -4.26
N GLN A 45 10.96 0.48 -4.09
CA GLN A 45 10.50 1.34 -2.99
C GLN A 45 9.09 1.90 -3.24
N ILE A 46 8.63 1.88 -4.48
CA ILE A 46 7.27 2.21 -4.90
C ILE A 46 6.72 1.12 -5.81
N LEU A 47 5.43 1.20 -6.14
CA LEU A 47 4.77 0.29 -7.06
C LEU A 47 5.51 0.27 -8.42
N PRO A 48 5.92 -0.90 -8.93
CA PRO A 48 6.73 -0.98 -10.17
C PRO A 48 6.07 -0.30 -11.37
N GLU A 49 4.74 -0.41 -11.50
CA GLU A 49 4.01 0.27 -12.58
C GLU A 49 4.04 1.80 -12.41
N LEU A 50 3.97 2.30 -11.17
CA LEU A 50 4.10 3.73 -10.90
C LEU A 50 5.49 4.24 -11.28
N GLU A 51 6.54 3.49 -10.90
CA GLU A 51 7.92 3.81 -11.26
C GLU A 51 8.09 3.90 -12.78
N ASN A 52 7.63 2.88 -13.52
CA ASN A 52 7.66 2.89 -14.98
C ASN A 52 6.95 4.11 -15.57
N LYS A 53 5.78 4.47 -15.04
CA LYS A 53 5.01 5.62 -15.52
C LYS A 53 5.70 6.95 -15.23
N ILE A 54 6.42 7.07 -14.12
CA ILE A 54 7.26 8.23 -13.79
C ILE A 54 8.45 8.32 -14.75
N GLY A 55 9.05 7.20 -15.15
CA GLY A 55 10.14 7.18 -16.12
C GLY A 55 9.77 7.64 -17.53
N GLU A 56 8.49 7.64 -17.87
CA GLU A 56 7.98 8.21 -19.12
C GLU A 56 7.74 9.73 -19.03
N MET A 57 7.84 10.33 -17.82
CA MET A 57 7.47 11.72 -17.58
C MET A 57 8.64 12.68 -17.82
N VAL A 58 8.29 13.89 -18.26
CA VAL A 58 9.23 15.01 -18.34
C VAL A 58 9.35 15.66 -16.96
N ILE A 59 10.56 16.01 -16.55
CA ILE A 59 10.81 16.71 -15.28
C ILE A 59 9.98 18.00 -15.21
N GLY A 60 9.31 18.20 -14.07
CA GLY A 60 8.44 19.35 -13.84
C GLY A 60 7.03 19.21 -14.42
N SER A 61 6.72 18.13 -15.14
CA SER A 61 5.37 17.85 -15.61
C SER A 61 4.50 17.20 -14.54
N GLN A 62 3.19 17.21 -14.76
CA GLN A 62 2.20 16.52 -13.93
C GLN A 62 1.43 15.51 -14.79
N LYS A 63 1.15 14.33 -14.23
CA LYS A 63 0.37 13.28 -14.89
C LYS A 63 -0.50 12.57 -13.86
N THR A 64 -1.74 12.28 -14.24
CA THR A 64 -2.60 11.36 -13.48
C THR A 64 -2.35 9.95 -13.99
N VAL A 65 -1.95 9.05 -13.09
CA VAL A 65 -1.75 7.62 -13.38
C VAL A 65 -2.90 6.86 -12.73
N LYS A 66 -3.60 6.04 -13.52
CA LYS A 66 -4.58 5.08 -13.00
C LYS A 66 -3.89 3.73 -12.90
N LEU A 67 -3.81 3.17 -11.70
CA LEU A 67 -3.29 1.84 -11.46
C LEU A 67 -4.46 0.91 -11.16
N PRO A 68 -4.70 -0.13 -11.97
CA PRO A 68 -5.64 -1.16 -11.59
C PRO A 68 -5.07 -1.97 -10.41
N PRO A 69 -5.91 -2.68 -9.63
CA PRO A 69 -5.47 -3.36 -8.41
C PRO A 69 -4.28 -4.30 -8.64
N GLU A 70 -4.23 -5.01 -9.77
CA GLU A 70 -3.15 -5.96 -10.11
C GLU A 70 -1.78 -5.29 -10.36
N LYS A 71 -1.77 -3.97 -10.52
CA LYS A 71 -0.58 -3.13 -10.67
C LYS A 71 -0.31 -2.27 -9.43
N GLY A 72 -1.22 -2.30 -8.47
CA GLY A 72 -1.09 -1.72 -7.15
C GLY A 72 -0.82 -2.81 -6.12
N TYR A 73 -1.77 -3.00 -5.22
CA TYR A 73 -1.63 -3.87 -4.05
C TYR A 73 -2.31 -5.24 -4.20
N GLY A 74 -2.83 -5.55 -5.39
CA GLY A 74 -3.57 -6.77 -5.66
C GLY A 74 -5.08 -6.55 -5.64
N GLN A 75 -5.82 -7.53 -6.17
CA GLN A 75 -7.27 -7.57 -5.98
C GLN A 75 -7.60 -8.00 -4.55
N TYR A 76 -8.77 -7.59 -4.07
CA TYR A 76 -9.34 -8.15 -2.85
C TYR A 76 -9.51 -9.67 -3.00
N ASP A 77 -8.93 -10.43 -2.08
CA ASP A 77 -9.03 -11.87 -2.02
C ASP A 77 -9.95 -12.27 -0.88
N GLU A 78 -11.15 -12.77 -1.20
CA GLU A 78 -12.11 -13.29 -0.23
C GLU A 78 -11.51 -14.43 0.61
N LYS A 79 -10.50 -15.16 0.08
CA LYS A 79 -9.82 -16.25 0.80
C LYS A 79 -8.78 -15.74 1.81
N ALA A 80 -8.44 -14.46 1.74
CA ALA A 80 -7.60 -13.79 2.73
C ALA A 80 -8.43 -13.30 3.94
N VAL A 81 -9.75 -13.45 3.91
CA VAL A 81 -10.62 -13.28 5.08
C VAL A 81 -10.76 -14.62 5.81
N ARG A 82 -10.66 -14.59 7.14
CA ARG A 82 -10.76 -15.79 7.98
C ARG A 82 -11.52 -15.51 9.26
N GLU A 83 -12.18 -16.54 9.77
CA GLU A 83 -12.73 -16.53 11.12
C GLU A 83 -11.74 -17.18 12.09
N VAL A 84 -11.50 -16.52 13.22
CA VAL A 84 -10.68 -16.99 14.34
C VAL A 84 -11.43 -16.79 15.64
N LYS A 85 -10.93 -17.37 16.73
CA LYS A 85 -11.55 -17.20 18.05
C LYS A 85 -10.88 -16.08 18.84
N MET A 86 -11.63 -15.43 19.72
CA MET A 86 -11.08 -14.50 20.72
C MET A 86 -9.96 -15.16 21.55
N SER A 87 -10.07 -16.47 21.81
CA SER A 87 -9.03 -17.26 22.50
C SER A 87 -7.71 -17.39 21.76
N ASP A 88 -7.68 -17.11 20.45
CA ASP A 88 -6.45 -17.14 19.65
C ASP A 88 -5.60 -15.88 19.87
N PHE A 89 -6.17 -14.83 20.48
CA PHE A 89 -5.48 -13.61 20.88
C PHE A 89 -4.95 -13.72 22.32
N PRO A 90 -3.85 -13.03 22.67
CA PRO A 90 -3.37 -12.99 24.04
C PRO A 90 -4.40 -12.36 24.99
N GLU A 91 -4.60 -12.95 26.18
CA GLU A 91 -5.65 -12.53 27.14
C GLU A 91 -5.60 -11.04 27.55
N ASN A 92 -4.43 -10.41 27.47
CA ASN A 92 -4.21 -9.02 27.89
C ASN A 92 -4.23 -8.02 26.74
N VAL A 93 -4.75 -8.42 25.57
CA VAL A 93 -4.86 -7.56 24.39
C VAL A 93 -6.32 -7.15 24.21
N GLU A 94 -6.53 -5.85 24.07
CA GLU A 94 -7.83 -5.33 23.64
C GLU A 94 -8.01 -5.59 22.14
N VAL A 95 -9.10 -6.25 21.75
CA VAL A 95 -9.44 -6.53 20.35
C VAL A 95 -10.72 -5.77 19.99
N LYS A 96 -10.63 -4.92 18.97
CA LYS A 96 -11.75 -4.11 18.45
C LYS A 96 -11.75 -4.12 16.93
N GLU A 97 -12.94 -4.00 16.33
CA GLU A 97 -13.11 -3.78 14.90
C GLU A 97 -12.27 -2.58 14.41
N GLY A 98 -11.66 -2.72 13.23
CA GLY A 98 -10.73 -1.77 12.64
C GLY A 98 -9.31 -1.82 13.19
N MET A 99 -9.03 -2.55 14.27
CA MET A 99 -7.66 -2.69 14.77
C MET A 99 -6.79 -3.51 13.83
N ARG A 100 -5.51 -3.14 13.74
CA ARG A 100 -4.48 -3.84 12.97
C ARG A 100 -3.60 -4.67 13.91
N PHE A 101 -3.40 -5.92 13.54
CA PHE A 101 -2.52 -6.87 14.22
C PHE A 101 -1.52 -7.46 13.23
N VAL A 102 -0.55 -8.20 13.77
CA VAL A 102 0.43 -8.94 12.98
C VAL A 102 0.43 -10.38 13.47
N ALA A 103 0.13 -11.31 12.56
CA ALA A 103 0.27 -12.73 12.81
C ALA A 103 1.73 -13.15 12.60
N ASP A 104 2.28 -13.90 13.56
CA ASP A 104 3.53 -14.64 13.39
C ASP A 104 3.18 -16.02 12.82
N THR A 105 3.71 -16.31 11.63
CA THR A 105 3.43 -17.58 10.94
C THR A 105 4.38 -18.72 11.34
N GLY A 106 5.31 -18.47 12.28
CA GLY A 106 6.24 -19.47 12.81
C GLY A 106 7.47 -19.72 11.95
N ASP A 107 7.47 -19.26 10.69
CA ASP A 107 8.65 -19.24 9.80
C ASP A 107 9.41 -17.89 9.85
N GLY A 108 9.02 -17.01 10.79
CA GLY A 108 9.55 -15.66 10.94
C GLY A 108 8.89 -14.62 10.05
N ARG A 109 7.94 -15.00 9.18
CA ARG A 109 7.14 -14.02 8.44
C ARG A 109 6.06 -13.43 9.32
N GLN A 110 5.98 -12.11 9.23
CA GLN A 110 4.97 -11.28 9.87
C GLN A 110 3.90 -10.92 8.84
N MET A 111 2.66 -11.31 9.10
CA MET A 111 1.53 -11.00 8.22
C MET A 111 0.57 -10.04 8.92
N PRO A 112 0.46 -8.78 8.48
CA PRO A 112 -0.52 -7.86 9.05
C PRO A 112 -1.94 -8.29 8.68
N PHE A 113 -2.89 -8.04 9.58
CA PHE A 113 -4.32 -8.21 9.33
C PHE A 113 -5.14 -7.16 10.07
N ILE A 114 -6.39 -6.96 9.64
CA ILE A 114 -7.38 -6.07 10.27
C ILE A 114 -8.50 -6.91 10.89
N ILE A 115 -9.06 -6.46 12.01
CA ILE A 115 -10.32 -7.01 12.55
C ILE A 115 -11.49 -6.38 11.78
N ASN A 116 -12.21 -7.15 10.99
CA ASN A 116 -13.39 -6.66 10.26
C ASN A 116 -14.63 -6.64 11.14
N ARG A 117 -14.88 -7.74 11.86
CA ARG A 117 -16.11 -7.93 12.64
C ARG A 117 -15.86 -8.79 13.88
N ILE A 118 -16.57 -8.50 14.98
CA ILE A 118 -16.56 -9.32 16.19
C ILE A 118 -17.99 -9.76 16.53
N GLU A 119 -18.23 -11.07 16.58
CA GLU A 119 -19.52 -11.68 16.87
C GLU A 119 -19.38 -12.71 18.01
N GLY A 120 -19.59 -12.26 19.25
CA GLY A 120 -19.42 -13.12 20.42
C GLY A 120 -17.95 -13.52 20.61
N GLU A 121 -17.66 -14.81 20.42
CA GLU A 121 -16.29 -15.35 20.49
C GLU A 121 -15.62 -15.47 19.11
N GLU A 122 -16.37 -15.29 18.02
CA GLU A 122 -15.88 -15.37 16.65
C GLU A 122 -15.44 -13.99 16.17
N ILE A 123 -14.29 -13.95 15.50
CA ILE A 123 -13.66 -12.72 15.02
C ILE A 123 -13.29 -12.92 13.55
N GLU A 124 -13.83 -12.06 12.69
CA GLU A 124 -13.47 -12.00 11.29
C GLU A 124 -12.21 -11.14 11.14
N ILE A 125 -11.16 -11.74 10.59
CA ILE A 125 -9.88 -11.08 10.32
C ILE A 125 -9.59 -11.06 8.82
N ASP A 126 -8.93 -9.99 8.37
CA ASP A 126 -8.67 -9.75 6.95
C ASP A 126 -7.18 -9.47 6.71
N PHE A 127 -6.55 -10.34 5.92
CA PHE A 127 -5.15 -10.22 5.52
C PHE A 127 -4.94 -9.44 4.21
N ASN A 128 -6.00 -8.92 3.59
CA ASN A 128 -5.88 -8.07 2.42
C ASN A 128 -5.10 -6.79 2.74
N HIS A 129 -4.40 -6.27 1.72
CA HIS A 129 -3.87 -4.93 1.79
C HIS A 129 -5.02 -3.92 1.94
N PRO A 130 -4.91 -2.86 2.76
CA PRO A 130 -6.01 -1.93 3.03
C PRO A 130 -6.47 -1.07 1.82
N TYR A 131 -5.77 -1.16 0.69
CA TYR A 131 -6.00 -0.37 -0.53
C TYR A 131 -5.83 -1.25 -1.75
#